data_AF-A0A374BL12-F1
#
_entry.id   AF-A0A374BL12-F1
#
_cell.length_a   1.000
_cell.length_b   1.000
_cell.length_c   1.000
_cell.angle_alpha   90.00
_cell.angle_beta   90.00
_cell.angle_gamma   90.00
#
_symmetry.space_group_name_H-M   'P 1'
#
loop_
_entity.id
_entity.type
_entity.pdbx_description
1 polymer ?
#
loop_
_entity_poly.entity_id
_entity_poly.type
_entity_poly.pdbx_seq_one_letter_code
_entity_poly.pdbx_strand_id
1 'polypeptide(L)'
;MKRKGKKPFPSRKQIDTFRFLAKWCKQTKAAEAEIRFYGDSDRILSSAAVWKSVDKHGNIIRWQSNHFFYIPYLSFKTMPYKMTLAMYKLHKQTIK
;
A
#
# COMPACT_ATOMS: atom_id res chain seq x y z
N MET A 1 28.87 -8.37 -15.79
CA MET A 1 28.08 -7.36 -15.05
C MET A 1 26.66 -7.88 -14.83
N LYS A 2 26.26 -8.19 -13.59
CA LYS A 2 24.86 -8.53 -13.28
C LYS A 2 24.01 -7.28 -13.49
N ARG A 3 23.14 -7.27 -14.51
CA ARG A 3 22.11 -6.22 -14.68
C ARG A 3 21.34 -6.13 -13.37
N LYS A 4 21.41 -5.00 -12.65
CA LYS A 4 20.52 -4.71 -11.51
C LYS A 4 19.10 -4.91 -12.02
N GLY A 5 18.46 -6.02 -11.64
CA GLY A 5 17.11 -6.35 -12.07
C GLY A 5 16.24 -5.13 -11.84
N LYS A 6 15.52 -4.68 -12.89
CA LYS A 6 14.56 -3.58 -12.78
C LYS A 6 13.69 -3.89 -11.55
N LYS A 7 13.66 -2.97 -10.58
CA LYS A 7 12.72 -3.09 -9.47
C LYS A 7 11.34 -3.31 -10.08
N PRO A 8 10.63 -4.40 -9.75
CA PRO A 8 9.35 -4.68 -10.35
C PRO A 8 8.41 -3.53 -10.01
N PHE A 9 8.16 -2.68 -11.01
CA PHE A 9 7.20 -1.61 -10.87
C PHE A 9 5.81 -2.24 -11.04
N PRO A 10 4.82 -1.87 -10.21
CA PRO A 10 3.48 -2.43 -10.35
C PRO A 10 2.94 -2.18 -11.76
N SER A 11 2.29 -3.20 -12.32
CA SER A 11 1.52 -3.07 -13.56
C SER A 11 0.34 -2.10 -13.35
N ARG A 12 -0.20 -1.55 -14.45
CA ARG A 12 -1.36 -0.65 -14.39
C ARG A 12 -2.56 -1.28 -13.66
N LYS A 13 -2.83 -2.56 -13.92
CA LYS A 13 -3.90 -3.32 -13.25
C LYS A 13 -3.70 -3.36 -11.73
N GLN A 14 -2.48 -3.61 -11.26
CA GLN A 14 -2.16 -3.60 -9.82
C GLN A 14 -2.38 -2.21 -9.21
N ILE A 15 -1.97 -1.14 -9.90
CA ILE A 15 -2.21 0.24 -9.47
C ILE A 15 -3.72 0.51 -9.33
N ASP A 16 -4.53 0.05 -10.28
CA ASP A 16 -5.99 0.26 -10.25
C ASP A 16 -6.66 -0.54 -9.13
N THR A 17 -6.22 -1.77 -8.86
CA THR A 17 -6.66 -2.55 -7.69
C THR A 17 -6.36 -1.80 -6.38
N PHE A 18 -5.20 -1.16 -6.27
CA PHE A 18 -4.87 -0.38 -5.06
C PHE A 18 -5.73 0.87 -4.93
N ARG A 19 -6.04 1.54 -6.04
CA ARG A 19 -6.98 2.67 -6.03
C ARG A 19 -8.36 2.22 -5.57
N PHE A 20 -8.82 1.06 -6.02
CA PHE A 20 -10.09 0.49 -5.58
C PHE A 20 -10.07 0.23 -4.07
N LEU A 21 -9.00 -0.40 -3.55
CA LEU A 21 -8.85 -0.63 -2.11
C LEU A 21 -8.86 0.68 -1.31
N ALA A 22 -8.11 1.67 -1.77
CA ALA A 22 -8.00 2.97 -1.11
C ALA A 22 -9.33 3.75 -1.11
N LYS A 23 -10.12 3.64 -2.18
CA LYS A 23 -11.49 4.19 -2.22
C LYS A 23 -12.40 3.47 -1.24
N TRP A 24 -12.29 2.15 -1.15
CA TRP A 24 -13.11 1.34 -0.25
C TRP A 24 -12.81 1.64 1.24
N CYS A 25 -11.53 1.78 1.64
CA CYS A 25 -11.17 2.26 2.97
C CYS A 25 -11.82 3.61 3.31
N LYS A 26 -11.80 4.55 2.35
CA LYS A 26 -12.39 5.88 2.54
C LYS A 26 -13.90 5.80 2.73
N GLN A 27 -14.59 5.01 1.90
CA GLN A 27 -16.04 4.85 1.97
C GLN A 27 -16.48 4.20 3.27
N THR A 28 -15.74 3.19 3.74
CA THR A 28 -16.05 2.45 4.97
C THR A 28 -15.58 3.15 6.25
N LYS A 29 -14.91 4.30 6.14
CA LYS A 29 -14.21 4.98 7.25
C LYS A 29 -13.22 4.06 8.00
N ALA A 30 -12.75 2.99 7.36
CA ALA A 30 -11.78 2.09 7.94
C ALA A 30 -10.43 2.79 8.12
N ALA A 31 -9.82 2.65 9.30
CA ALA A 31 -8.49 3.19 9.58
C ALA A 31 -7.40 2.48 8.75
N GLU A 32 -7.56 1.17 8.57
CA GLU A 32 -6.69 0.29 7.79
C GLU A 32 -7.56 -0.76 7.07
N ALA A 33 -7.22 -1.13 5.84
CA ALA A 33 -7.67 -2.38 5.22
C ALA A 33 -6.51 -3.10 4.55
N GLU A 34 -6.51 -4.42 4.62
CA GLU A 34 -5.49 -5.27 4.00
C GLU A 34 -6.16 -6.32 3.11
N ILE A 35 -5.68 -6.45 1.87
CA ILE A 35 -5.97 -7.63 1.03
C ILE A 35 -4.72 -8.49 0.99
N ARG A 36 -4.93 -9.79 1.21
CA ARG A 36 -3.92 -10.83 1.08
C ARG A 36 -4.34 -11.78 -0.02
N PHE A 37 -3.42 -12.05 -0.93
CA PHE A 37 -3.57 -13.04 -1.98
C PHE A 37 -2.86 -14.31 -1.52
N TYR A 38 -3.61 -15.38 -1.34
CA TYR A 38 -3.12 -16.67 -0.92
C TYR A 38 -2.92 -17.58 -2.15
N GLY A 39 -1.92 -18.44 -2.10
CA GLY A 39 -1.80 -19.58 -3.01
C GLY A 39 -2.45 -20.82 -2.42
N ASP A 40 -2.31 -21.96 -3.09
CA ASP A 40 -2.94 -23.24 -2.75
C ASP A 40 -2.54 -23.85 -1.39
N SER A 41 -1.62 -23.21 -0.65
CA SER A 41 -1.03 -23.72 0.59
C SER A 41 -1.05 -22.70 1.73
N ASP A 42 -2.07 -21.82 1.78
CA ASP A 42 -2.21 -20.70 2.73
C ASP A 42 -1.02 -19.72 2.78
N ARG A 43 -0.06 -19.89 1.87
CA ARG A 43 1.08 -19.00 1.72
C ARG A 43 0.60 -17.70 1.09
N ILE A 44 0.84 -16.59 1.79
CA ILE A 44 0.62 -15.25 1.24
C ILE A 44 1.60 -15.04 0.07
N LEU A 45 1.08 -14.99 -1.15
CA LEU A 45 1.83 -14.70 -2.37
C LEU A 45 2.04 -13.19 -2.52
N SER A 46 1.04 -12.40 -2.15
CA SER A 46 1.14 -10.94 -2.15
C SER A 46 0.16 -10.32 -1.15
N SER A 47 0.48 -9.13 -0.64
CA SER A 47 -0.46 -8.35 0.15
C SER A 47 -0.37 -6.86 -0.16
N ALA A 48 -1.51 -6.20 -0.06
CA ALA A 48 -1.65 -4.76 -0.10
C ALA A 48 -2.32 -4.31 1.18
N ALA A 49 -1.70 -3.41 1.93
CA ALA A 49 -2.31 -2.74 3.05
C ALA A 49 -2.52 -1.26 2.71
N VAL A 50 -3.66 -0.70 3.06
CA VAL A 50 -3.97 0.71 2.90
C VAL A 50 -4.40 1.29 4.22
N TRP A 51 -3.86 2.45 4.55
CA TRP A 51 -4.27 3.20 5.73
C TRP A 51 -4.44 4.68 5.40
N LYS A 52 -5.29 5.31 6.21
CA LYS A 52 -5.55 6.74 6.13
C LYS A 52 -4.31 7.50 6.62
N SER A 53 -3.75 8.38 5.79
CA SER A 53 -2.77 9.35 6.27
C SER A 53 -3.51 10.54 6.89
N VAL A 54 -3.42 10.65 8.21
CA VAL A 54 -4.05 11.72 8.98
C VAL A 54 -3.46 13.09 8.58
N ASP A 55 -2.14 13.14 8.39
CA ASP A 55 -1.42 14.41 8.21
C ASP A 55 -1.37 14.90 6.76
N LYS A 56 -1.53 14.01 5.77
CA LYS A 56 -1.28 14.36 4.36
C LYS A 56 -2.56 14.46 3.51
N HIS A 57 -3.73 14.17 4.06
CA HIS A 57 -5.00 14.10 3.32
C HIS A 57 -4.98 13.14 2.13
N GLY A 58 -4.56 11.90 2.41
CA GLY A 58 -4.49 10.84 1.41
C GLY A 58 -4.43 9.46 2.04
N ASN A 59 -4.18 8.47 1.20
CA ASN A 59 -4.00 7.08 1.60
C ASN A 59 -2.54 6.67 1.34
N ILE A 60 -1.95 5.95 2.29
CA ILE A 60 -0.67 5.29 2.08
C ILE A 60 -0.96 3.82 1.82
N ILE A 61 -0.36 3.29 0.76
CA ILE A 61 -0.47 1.90 0.34
C ILE A 61 0.88 1.23 0.56
N ARG A 62 0.91 0.13 1.29
CA ARG A 62 2.05 -0.79 1.33
C ARG A 62 1.81 -1.94 0.38
N TRP A 63 2.74 -2.15 -0.52
CA TRP A 63 2.83 -3.30 -1.41
C TRP A 63 4.09 -4.11 -1.08
N GLN A 64 4.06 -5.39 -1.43
CA GLN A 64 5.14 -6.38 -1.36
C GLN A 64 6.55 -5.81 -1.12
N SER A 65 7.26 -6.39 -0.15
CA SER A 65 8.65 -6.04 0.20
C SER A 65 8.86 -4.58 0.62
N ASN A 66 7.91 -4.01 1.38
CA ASN A 66 8.00 -2.66 1.95
C ASN A 66 8.09 -1.53 0.89
N HIS A 67 7.44 -1.72 -0.25
CA HIS A 67 7.24 -0.62 -1.19
C HIS A 67 6.00 0.16 -0.76
N PHE A 68 6.17 1.45 -0.51
CA PHE A 68 5.08 2.31 -0.10
C PHE A 68 4.73 3.30 -1.21
N PHE A 69 3.43 3.56 -1.37
CA PHE A 69 2.89 4.53 -2.30
C PHE A 69 1.94 5.46 -1.56
N TYR A 70 1.81 6.68 -2.05
CA TYR A 70 0.91 7.69 -1.54
C TYR A 70 -0.12 8.08 -2.61
N ILE A 71 -1.39 8.11 -2.23
CA ILE A 71 -2.51 8.56 -3.07
C ILE A 71 -3.21 9.73 -2.38
N PRO A 72 -3.06 10.97 -2.87
CA PRO A 72 -3.86 12.10 -2.41
C PRO A 72 -5.35 11.90 -2.72
N TYR A 73 -6.26 12.37 -1.85
CA TYR A 73 -7.70 12.13 -2.04
C TYR A 73 -8.31 12.72 -3.31
N LEU A 74 -7.71 13.78 -3.86
CA LEU A 74 -8.17 14.50 -5.05
C LEU A 74 -7.31 14.21 -6.29
N SER A 75 -6.43 13.20 -6.22
CA SER A 75 -5.52 12.88 -7.31
C SER A 75 -5.66 11.43 -7.72
N PHE A 76 -5.70 11.21 -9.02
CA PHE A 76 -5.55 9.87 -9.58
C PHE A 76 -4.09 9.42 -9.60
N LYS A 77 -3.11 10.33 -9.46
CA LYS A 77 -1.69 9.97 -9.56
C LYS A 77 -1.18 9.41 -8.23
N THR A 78 -0.63 8.20 -8.29
CA THR A 78 0.05 7.55 -7.16
C THR A 78 1.52 7.95 -7.17
N MET A 79 2.07 8.35 -6.03
CA MET A 79 3.48 8.73 -5.89
C MET A 79 4.23 7.71 -5.05
N PRO A 80 5.51 7.40 -5.34
CA PRO A 80 6.35 6.64 -4.42
C PRO A 80 6.40 7.35 -3.06
N TYR A 81 6.21 6.59 -2.00
CA TYR A 81 6.28 7.11 -0.64
C TYR A 81 7.50 6.50 0.04
N LYS A 82 8.42 7.34 0.53
CA LYS A 82 9.53 6.88 1.36
C LYS A 82 9.06 6.82 2.81
N MET A 83 8.63 5.64 3.24
CA MET A 83 8.44 5.36 4.66
C MET A 83 9.60 4.51 5.18
N THR A 84 10.13 4.87 6.34
CA THR A 84 11.13 4.05 7.02
C THR A 84 10.45 2.92 7.79
N LEU A 85 11.20 1.83 8.05
CA LEU A 85 10.68 0.70 8.84
C LEU A 85 10.28 1.14 10.26
N ALA A 86 10.99 2.10 10.84
CA ALA A 86 10.67 2.67 12.16
C ALA A 86 9.32 3.41 12.16
N MET A 87 9.08 4.27 11.16
CA MET A 87 7.80 4.97 11.00
C MET A 87 6.64 3.99 10.81
N TYR A 88 6.87 2.90 10.08
CA TYR A 88 5.86 1.84 9.94
C TYR A 88 5.53 1.16 11.27
N LYS A 89 6.54 0.76 12.04
CA LYS A 89 6.36 0.11 13.34
C LYS A 89 5.60 1.01 14.32
N LEU A 90 5.96 2.30 14.36
CA LEU A 90 5.28 3.30 15.18
C LEU A 90 3.80 3.40 14.80
N HIS A 91 3.50 3.54 13.50
CA HIS A 91 2.13 3.61 13.01
C HIS A 91 1.28 2.37 13.39
N LYS A 92 1.86 1.17 13.26
CA LYS A 92 1.21 -0.10 13.67
C LYS A 92 0.92 -0.14 15.18
N GLN A 93 1.75 0.48 16.01
CA GLN A 93 1.52 0.57 17.46
C GLN A 93 0.42 1.57 17.80
N THR A 94 0.32 2.69 17.07
CA THR A 94 -0.67 3.75 17.33
C THR A 94 -2.10 3.38 16.93
N ILE A 95 -2.29 2.42 16.01
CA ILE A 95 -3.62 1.97 15.57
C ILE A 95 -4.20 0.86 16.47
N LYS A 96 -3.38 0.20 17.31
CA LYS A 96 -3.85 -0.77 18.30
C LYS A 96 -4.38 -0.09 19.55
#